data_AF-A0A961C1A2-F1
#
_entry.id   AF-A0A961C1A2-F1
#
_cell.length_a   1.000
_cell.length_b   1.000
_cell.length_c   1.000
_cell.angle_alpha   90.00
_cell.angle_beta   90.00
_cell.angle_gamma   90.00
#
_symmetry.space_group_name_H-M   'P 1'
#
loop_
_entity.id
_entity.type
_entity.pdbx_description
1 polymer ?
#
loop_
_entity_poly.entity_id
_entity_poly.type
_entity_poly.pdbx_seq_one_letter_code
_entity_poly.pdbx_strand_id
1 'polypeptide(L)' 'ARRLTIRASQVGRVAAARRTRRTTNDRLALALAELADPAYDVLLTGSCPFEELPDRMDDIATGRCPGLAHVVTY' A
#
# COMPACT_ATOMS: atom_id res chain seq x y z
N ALA A 1 21.52 -19.77 24.95
CA ALA A 1 20.52 -19.55 23.89
C ALA A 1 20.14 -18.08 23.84
N ARG A 2 20.35 -17.35 22.73
CA ARG A 2 19.94 -15.93 22.59
C ARG A 2 18.54 -15.88 21.97
N ARG A 3 17.56 -15.37 22.71
CA ARG A 3 16.16 -15.24 22.26
C ARG A 3 16.04 -13.99 21.39
N LEU A 4 15.52 -14.13 20.18
CA LEU A 4 15.20 -12.99 19.30
C LEU A 4 13.95 -12.29 19.86
N THR A 5 13.95 -10.96 19.86
CA THR A 5 12.81 -10.16 20.32
C THR A 5 12.28 -9.33 19.16
N ILE A 6 10.99 -9.45 18.85
CA ILE A 6 10.34 -8.60 17.84
C ILE A 6 10.10 -7.23 18.47
N ARG A 7 10.70 -6.19 17.91
CA ARG A 7 10.38 -4.80 18.25
C ARG A 7 9.37 -4.25 17.24
N ALA A 8 8.11 -4.17 17.66
CA ALA A 8 7.13 -3.41 16.90
C ALA A 8 7.46 -1.91 16.99
N SER A 9 7.44 -1.22 15.86
CA SER A 9 7.48 0.24 15.83
C SER A 9 6.19 0.75 15.18
N GLN A 10 5.54 1.72 15.82
CA GLN A 10 4.35 2.34 15.24
C GLN A 10 4.78 3.30 14.13
N VAL A 11 4.61 2.87 12.88
CA VAL A 11 4.98 3.64 11.68
C VAL A 11 3.84 4.51 11.12
N GLY A 12 2.64 4.45 11.71
CA GLY A 12 1.46 5.12 11.15
C GLY A 12 1.42 6.65 11.30
N ARG A 13 2.29 7.25 12.13
CA ARG A 13 2.24 8.69 12.38
C ARG A 13 3.60 9.27 12.72
N VAL A 14 3.92 10.43 12.12
CA VAL A 14 5.11 11.19 12.52
C VAL A 14 4.94 11.65 13.97
N ALA A 15 5.97 11.41 14.77
CA ALA A 15 6.05 11.81 16.17
C ALA A 15 5.71 13.30 16.33
N ALA A 16 5.01 13.66 17.41
CA ALA A 16 4.49 15.01 17.62
C ALA A 16 5.58 16.09 17.46
N ALA A 17 6.76 15.87 18.04
CA ALA A 17 7.91 16.78 17.97
C ALA A 17 8.44 17.05 16.54
N ARG A 18 8.10 16.19 15.57
CA ARG A 18 8.53 16.32 14.16
C ARG A 18 7.40 16.76 13.22
N ARG A 19 6.14 16.76 13.68
CA ARG A 19 4.97 16.99 12.83
C ARG A 19 4.74 18.46 12.48
N THR A 20 5.23 19.40 13.31
CA THR A 20 5.10 20.85 13.04
C THR A 20 5.74 21.29 11.72
N ARG A 21 6.72 20.55 11.20
CA ARG A 21 7.42 20.83 9.94
C ARG A 21 6.93 20.01 8.75
N ARG A 22 6.15 18.94 9.00
CA ARG A 22 5.66 18.00 7.97
C ARG A 22 4.28 17.51 8.38
N THR A 23 3.25 18.12 7.82
CA THR A 23 1.87 17.70 8.03
C THR A 23 1.60 16.36 7.33
N THR A 24 0.44 15.75 7.63
CA THR A 24 -0.01 14.57 6.87
C THR A 24 -0.21 14.90 5.39
N ASN A 25 -0.73 16.09 5.08
CA ASN A 25 -0.96 16.54 3.72
C ASN A 25 0.37 16.68 2.96
N ASP A 26 1.36 17.38 3.52
CA ASP A 26 2.68 17.54 2.87
C ASP A 26 3.35 16.20 2.55
N ARG A 27 3.16 15.22 3.43
CA ARG A 27 3.71 13.87 3.23
C ARG A 27 2.96 13.09 2.17
N LEU A 28 1.64 13.21 2.12
CA LEU A 28 0.83 12.58 1.09
C LEU A 28 1.11 13.18 -0.28
N ALA A 29 1.15 14.52 -0.37
CA ALA A 29 1.47 15.22 -1.61
C ALA A 29 2.84 14.81 -2.17
N LEU A 30 3.86 14.72 -1.31
CA LEU A 30 5.16 14.20 -1.71
C LEU A 30 5.07 12.76 -2.20
N ALA A 31 4.42 11.86 -1.45
CA ALA A 31 4.29 10.46 -1.86
C ALA A 31 3.59 10.30 -3.21
N LEU A 32 2.52 11.06 -3.46
CA LEU A 32 1.82 11.04 -4.74
C LEU A 32 2.67 11.60 -5.88
N ALA A 33 3.47 12.63 -5.63
CA ALA A 33 4.40 13.18 -6.63
C ALA A 33 5.49 12.16 -7.02
N GLU A 34 6.03 11.42 -6.05
CA GLU A 34 7.00 10.35 -6.32
C GLU A 34 6.37 9.17 -7.08
N LEU A 35 5.09 8.85 -6.80
CA LEU A 35 4.36 7.78 -7.50
C LEU A 35 4.03 8.10 -8.97
N ALA A 36 4.34 9.31 -9.47
CA ALA A 36 4.16 9.67 -10.88
C ALA A 36 5.20 9.03 -11.81
N ASP A 37 6.22 8.34 -11.27
CA ASP A 37 7.18 7.60 -12.08
C ASP A 37 6.51 6.36 -12.75
N PRO A 38 6.52 6.26 -14.10
CA PRO A 38 5.94 5.11 -14.82
C PRO A 38 6.53 3.76 -14.42
N ALA A 39 7.72 3.72 -13.80
CA ALA A 39 8.29 2.50 -13.25
C ALA A 39 7.36 1.83 -12.23
N TYR A 40 6.46 2.57 -11.58
CA TYR A 40 5.50 2.01 -10.64
C TYR A 40 4.30 1.32 -11.30
N ASP A 41 4.04 1.52 -12.59
CA ASP A 41 2.95 0.86 -13.30
C ASP A 41 3.09 -0.67 -13.29
N VAL A 42 4.33 -1.18 -13.18
CA VAL A 42 4.62 -2.62 -13.08
C VAL A 42 4.03 -3.27 -11.82
N LEU A 43 3.69 -2.47 -10.80
CA LEU A 43 3.04 -2.96 -9.58
C LEU A 43 1.54 -3.19 -9.78
N LEU A 44 0.94 -2.59 -10.82
CA LEU A 44 -0.47 -2.72 -11.17
C LEU A 44 -0.65 -3.93 -12.09
N THR A 45 -1.01 -5.07 -11.52
CA THR A 45 -0.90 -6.38 -12.19
C THR A 45 -2.22 -6.96 -12.69
N GLY A 46 -3.35 -6.33 -12.37
CA GLY A 46 -4.67 -6.77 -12.87
C GLY A 46 -5.76 -5.77 -12.51
N SER A 47 -6.93 -5.92 -13.13
CA SER A 47 -8.11 -5.11 -12.82
C SER A 47 -9.41 -5.90 -12.85
N CYS A 48 -10.38 -5.51 -12.03
CA CYS A 48 -11.75 -6.00 -12.09
C CYS A 48 -12.76 -4.87 -11.85
N PRO A 49 -13.98 -4.97 -12.39
CA PRO A 49 -15.09 -4.12 -11.96
C PRO A 49 -15.42 -4.38 -10.50
N PHE A 50 -15.99 -3.38 -9.82
CA PHE A 50 -16.32 -3.45 -8.41
C PHE A 50 -17.26 -4.61 -8.07
N GLU A 51 -18.18 -4.96 -8.97
CA GLU A 51 -19.15 -6.04 -8.83
C GLU A 51 -18.48 -7.43 -8.76
N GLU A 52 -17.32 -7.60 -9.39
CA GLU A 52 -16.54 -8.84 -9.40
C GLU A 52 -15.57 -8.93 -8.21
N LEU A 53 -15.46 -7.87 -7.39
CA LEU A 53 -14.49 -7.80 -6.31
C LEU A 53 -14.60 -8.97 -5.31
N PRO A 54 -15.79 -9.46 -4.91
CA PRO A 54 -15.88 -10.61 -4.00
C PRO A 54 -15.18 -11.86 -4.53
N ASP A 55 -15.45 -12.23 -5.79
CA ASP A 55 -14.85 -13.40 -6.43
C ASP A 55 -13.35 -13.19 -6.65
N ARG A 56 -12.96 -11.97 -7.06
CA ARG A 56 -11.55 -11.61 -7.27
C ARG A 56 -10.74 -11.66 -5.97
N MET A 57 -11.33 -11.25 -4.85
CA MET A 57 -10.70 -11.32 -3.54
C MET A 57 -10.46 -12.76 -3.09
N ASP A 58 -11.37 -13.69 -3.40
CA ASP A 58 -11.16 -15.12 -3.14
C ASP A 58 -9.98 -15.67 -3.95
N ASP A 59 -9.89 -15.29 -5.23
CA ASP A 59 -8.75 -15.69 -6.07
C ASP A 59 -7.42 -15.10 -5.60
N ILE A 60 -7.39 -13.87 -5.09
CA ILE A 60 -6.19 -13.26 -4.50
C ILE A 60 -5.79 -14.01 -3.22
N ALA A 61 -6.75 -14.25 -2.32
CA ALA A 61 -6.50 -14.90 -1.04
C ALA A 61 -6.01 -16.34 -1.19
N THR A 62 -6.44 -17.02 -2.25
CA THR A 62 -6.06 -18.41 -2.56
C THR A 62 -4.87 -18.52 -3.52
N GLY A 63 -4.33 -17.40 -3.99
CA GLY A 63 -3.19 -17.35 -4.90
C GLY A 63 -3.51 -17.77 -6.34
N ARG A 64 -4.80 -17.86 -6.71
CA ARG A 64 -5.25 -18.11 -8.09
C ARG A 64 -5.16 -16.87 -8.98
N CYS A 65 -5.12 -15.69 -8.38
CA CYS A 65 -4.82 -14.43 -9.04
C CYS A 65 -3.40 -13.97 -8.69
N PRO A 66 -2.38 -14.25 -9.54
CA PRO A 66 -1.04 -13.72 -9.31
C PRO A 66 -1.02 -12.20 -9.49
N GLY A 67 -0.20 -11.50 -8.72
CA GLY A 67 -0.09 -10.05 -8.81
C GLY A 67 0.35 -9.37 -7.52
N LEU A 68 0.53 -8.05 -7.59
CA LEU A 68 0.84 -7.20 -6.43
C LEU A 68 -0.35 -6.29 -6.11
N ALA A 69 -0.61 -5.28 -6.94
CA ALA A 69 -1.74 -4.37 -6.78
C ALA A 69 -2.80 -4.64 -7.85
N HIS A 70 -3.98 -5.08 -7.42
CA HIS A 70 -5.15 -5.25 -8.27
C HIS A 70 -6.00 -3.98 -8.26
N VAL A 71 -6.36 -3.48 -9.44
CA VAL A 71 -7.11 -2.24 -9.63
C VAL A 71 -8.60 -2.55 -9.64
N VAL A 72 -9.39 -1.76 -8.91
CA VAL A 72 -10.85 -1.87 -8.93
C VAL A 72 -11.41 -0.70 -9.75
N THR A 73 -12.18 -1.01 -10.78
CA THR A 73 -12.81 -0.02 -11.67
C THR A 73 -14.28 0.18 -11.30
N TYR A 74 -14.79 1.40 -11.50
CA TYR A 74 -16.16 1.82 -11.22
C TYR A 74 -16.62 2.89 -12.23
#